data_AF-A0A453R5A0-F1
#
_entry.id   AF-A0A453R5A0-F1
#
_cell.length_a   1.000
_cell.length_b   1.000
_cell.length_c   1.000
_cell.angle_alpha   90.00
_cell.angle_beta   90.00
_cell.angle_gamma   90.00
#
_symmetry.space_group_name_H-M   'P 1'
#
loop_
_entity.id
_entity.type
_entity.pdbx_description
1 polymer ?
#
loop_
_entity_poly.entity_id
_entity_poly.type
_entity_poly.pdbx_seq_one_letter_code
_entity_poly.pdbx_strand_id
1 'polypeptide(L)'
;AVEFGRKLASKHFFRHVLDENDFEDGNQPYRFLDHDPVIMTQCYNIPRGIIDVAPKPMAEIASRLRKLSCAIFEAYVSEDGRHVDYRSIQGCEEFKRYIRTTEELQRVETSDLSREEKLAFFINLYNMMAIHALVTCGHPAGPLDRKKFFGDFKYVIGGCAYSLSAIENGILRGNQRPPYNLVKPFGQKDQRSKGGPVIP
;
A
#
# COMPACT_ATOMS: atom_id res chain seq x y z
N ALA A 1 14.89 25.22 -13.01
CA ALA A 1 13.53 24.63 -12.90
C ALA A 1 13.56 23.10 -13.02
N VAL A 2 14.15 22.54 -14.08
CA VAL A 2 14.20 21.07 -14.33
C VAL A 2 14.77 20.25 -13.18
N GLU A 3 15.93 20.65 -12.65
CA GLU A 3 16.57 19.93 -11.54
C GLU A 3 15.69 19.88 -10.28
N PHE A 4 14.99 20.98 -9.99
CA PHE A 4 14.04 21.04 -8.88
C PHE A 4 12.83 20.12 -9.13
N GLY A 5 12.29 20.11 -10.35
CA GLY A 5 11.22 19.18 -10.72
C GLY A 5 11.66 17.71 -10.62
N ARG A 6 12.88 17.37 -11.04
CA ARG A 6 13.45 16.02 -10.86
C ARG A 6 13.56 15.63 -9.38
N LYS A 7 13.96 16.56 -8.52
CA LYS A 7 14.00 16.35 -7.05
C LYS A 7 12.63 16.11 -6.43
N LEU A 8 11.57 16.73 -6.97
CA LEU A 8 10.20 16.49 -6.51
C LEU A 8 9.63 15.16 -7.03
N ALA A 9 9.93 14.82 -8.29
CA ALA A 9 9.54 13.54 -8.88
C ALA A 9 10.20 12.36 -8.15
N SER A 10 11.50 12.44 -7.84
CA SER A 10 12.21 11.39 -7.08
C SER A 10 11.71 11.22 -5.64
N LYS A 11 11.04 12.24 -5.09
CA LYS A 11 10.39 12.18 -3.77
C LYS A 11 8.92 11.78 -3.83
N HIS A 12 8.45 11.32 -4.99
CA HIS A 12 7.06 10.90 -5.21
C HIS A 12 6.02 12.00 -4.96
N PHE A 13 6.27 13.26 -5.36
CA PHE A 13 5.22 14.29 -5.35
C PHE A 13 4.32 14.21 -6.59
N PHE A 14 4.93 13.95 -7.74
CA PHE A 14 4.24 13.77 -9.01
C PHE A 14 5.00 12.75 -9.87
N ARG A 15 4.33 12.24 -10.89
CA ARG A 15 4.88 11.24 -11.82
C ARG A 15 4.47 11.56 -13.25
N HIS A 16 5.24 11.04 -14.19
CA HIS A 16 4.86 11.06 -15.60
C HIS A 16 3.60 10.20 -15.79
N VAL A 17 2.62 10.66 -16.57
CA VAL A 17 1.33 9.96 -16.70
C VAL A 17 1.47 8.54 -17.26
N LEU A 18 2.50 8.30 -18.08
CA LEU A 18 2.79 6.97 -18.65
C LEU A 18 3.86 6.18 -17.88
N ASP A 19 4.45 6.74 -16.81
CA ASP A 19 5.58 6.12 -16.07
C ASP A 19 6.81 5.77 -16.96
N GLU A 20 6.99 6.47 -18.08
CA GLU A 20 8.04 6.16 -19.08
C GLU A 20 9.31 7.01 -18.96
N ASN A 21 9.24 8.23 -18.44
CA ASN A 21 10.35 9.19 -18.46
C ASN A 21 10.57 9.89 -17.11
N ASP A 22 11.81 10.31 -16.89
CA ASP A 22 12.16 11.26 -15.84
C ASP A 22 11.55 12.65 -16.13
N PHE A 23 11.58 13.55 -15.14
CA PHE A 23 11.10 14.91 -15.36
C PHE A 23 12.01 15.67 -16.34
N GLU A 24 11.40 16.18 -17.41
CA GLU A 24 12.05 16.91 -18.50
C GLU A 24 11.31 18.21 -18.81
N ASP A 25 12.03 19.20 -19.34
CA ASP A 25 11.44 20.44 -19.86
C ASP A 25 10.86 20.17 -21.24
N GLY A 26 9.64 19.66 -21.28
CA GLY A 26 8.97 19.27 -22.51
C GLY A 26 7.46 19.23 -22.35
N ASN A 27 6.76 19.01 -23.46
CA ASN A 27 5.29 18.95 -23.48
C ASN A 27 4.75 17.57 -23.04
N GLN A 28 5.39 16.98 -22.03
CA GLN A 28 5.00 15.69 -21.48
C GLN A 28 4.00 15.88 -20.32
N PRO A 29 2.93 15.08 -20.26
CA PRO A 29 1.97 15.18 -19.18
C PRO A 29 2.51 14.56 -17.88
N TYR A 30 2.53 15.35 -16.81
CA TYR A 30 2.82 14.91 -15.45
C TYR A 30 1.57 15.07 -14.57
N ARG A 31 1.44 14.23 -13.54
CA ARG A 31 0.32 14.26 -12.60
C ARG A 31 0.81 14.11 -11.16
N PHE A 32 0.31 14.95 -10.28
CA PHE A 32 0.49 14.80 -8.83
C PHE A 32 -0.25 13.56 -8.33
N LEU A 33 0.30 12.87 -7.32
CA LEU A 33 -0.32 11.62 -6.85
C LEU A 33 -1.72 11.84 -6.26
N ASP A 34 -1.95 12.95 -5.56
CA ASP A 34 -3.26 13.32 -5.01
C ASP A 34 -4.29 13.77 -6.05
N HIS A 35 -3.87 14.00 -7.30
CA HIS A 35 -4.78 14.24 -8.43
C HIS A 35 -5.03 12.98 -9.28
N ASP A 36 -4.46 11.83 -8.90
CA ASP A 36 -4.74 10.58 -9.58
C ASP A 36 -6.12 10.04 -9.17
N PRO A 37 -7.06 9.82 -10.11
CA PRO A 37 -8.41 9.37 -9.77
C PRO A 37 -8.44 8.07 -8.97
N VAL A 38 -7.52 7.15 -9.23
CA VAL A 38 -7.42 5.88 -8.49
C VAL A 38 -6.95 6.15 -7.06
N ILE A 39 -5.96 7.03 -6.90
CA ILE A 39 -5.48 7.38 -5.56
C ILE A 39 -6.59 8.06 -4.75
N MET A 40 -7.28 9.04 -5.35
CA MET A 40 -8.34 9.79 -4.67
C MET A 40 -9.55 8.93 -4.27
N THR A 41 -9.91 7.93 -5.07
CA THR A 41 -11.16 7.16 -4.88
C THR A 41 -10.96 5.80 -4.23
N GLN A 42 -9.75 5.24 -4.31
CA GLN A 42 -9.48 3.84 -3.94
C GLN A 42 -8.34 3.69 -2.92
N CYS A 43 -7.57 4.74 -2.62
CA CYS A 43 -6.49 4.66 -1.62
C CYS A 43 -6.90 5.21 -0.25
N TYR A 44 -6.92 4.33 0.74
CA TYR A 44 -7.46 4.63 2.08
C TYR A 44 -6.44 5.21 3.07
N ASN A 45 -5.18 5.38 2.66
CA ASN A 45 -4.13 6.01 3.45
C ASN A 45 -3.68 7.37 2.90
N ILE A 46 -4.48 7.99 2.03
CA ILE A 46 -4.33 9.38 1.57
C ILE A 46 -5.63 10.17 1.80
N PRO A 47 -6.20 10.19 3.03
CA PRO A 47 -7.48 10.86 3.26
C PRO A 47 -7.40 12.40 3.11
N ARG A 48 -6.19 12.97 3.17
CA ARG A 48 -5.95 14.43 3.18
C ARG A 48 -4.97 14.90 2.09
N GLY A 49 -4.73 14.08 1.07
CA GLY A 49 -3.70 14.36 0.06
C GLY A 49 -2.29 13.96 0.50
N ILE A 50 -1.29 14.37 -0.29
CA ILE A 50 0.11 14.02 -0.05
C ILE A 50 0.64 14.76 1.17
N ILE A 51 1.26 14.05 2.11
CA ILE A 51 1.98 14.66 3.22
C ILE A 51 3.28 15.29 2.69
N ASP A 52 3.57 16.54 3.08
CA ASP A 52 4.76 17.31 2.69
C ASP A 52 5.98 17.10 3.60
N VAL A 53 5.77 16.52 4.79
CA VAL A 53 6.80 16.17 5.77
C VAL A 53 7.83 15.20 5.18
N ALA A 54 9.13 15.38 5.49
CA ALA A 54 10.17 14.46 5.04
C ALA A 54 9.85 12.99 5.43
N PRO A 55 9.95 12.03 4.48
CA PRO A 55 9.62 10.64 4.76
C PRO A 55 10.60 10.09 5.79
N LYS A 56 10.07 9.38 6.80
CA LYS A 56 10.89 8.67 7.78
C LYS A 56 11.44 7.37 7.19
N PRO A 57 12.52 6.82 7.75
CA PRO A 57 13.04 5.52 7.33
C PRO A 57 11.95 4.45 7.39
N MET A 58 11.87 3.62 6.35
CA MET A 58 10.85 2.57 6.24
C MET A 58 10.87 1.60 7.42
N ALA A 59 12.05 1.28 7.96
CA ALA A 59 12.20 0.41 9.12
C ALA A 59 11.53 0.98 10.39
N GLU A 60 11.56 2.31 10.58
CA GLU A 60 10.92 2.97 11.72
C GLU A 60 9.39 2.86 11.61
N ILE A 61 8.85 3.15 10.42
CA ILE A 61 7.42 3.07 10.15
C ILE A 61 6.94 1.62 10.28
N ALA A 62 7.65 0.65 9.68
CA ALA A 62 7.35 -0.78 9.79
C ALA A 62 7.33 -1.25 11.26
N SER A 63 8.30 -0.82 12.07
CA SER A 63 8.36 -1.15 13.50
C SER A 63 7.16 -0.61 14.27
N ARG A 64 6.77 0.65 14.02
CA ARG A 64 5.58 1.28 14.63
C ARG A 64 4.29 0.56 14.22
N LEU A 65 4.12 0.29 12.93
CA LEU A 65 2.96 -0.43 12.41
C LEU A 65 2.87 -1.83 13.02
N ARG A 66 3.98 -2.58 13.07
CA ARG A 66 4.04 -3.91 13.68
C ARG A 66 3.60 -3.88 15.14
N LYS A 67 4.12 -2.94 15.95
CA LYS A 67 3.74 -2.83 17.37
C LYS A 67 2.25 -2.57 17.54
N LEU A 68 1.68 -1.69 16.72
CA LEU A 68 0.24 -1.41 16.73
C LEU A 68 -0.58 -2.64 16.29
N SER A 69 -0.14 -3.36 15.24
CA SER A 69 -0.78 -4.61 14.81
C SER A 69 -0.77 -5.66 15.91
N CYS A 70 0.36 -5.86 16.61
CA CYS A 70 0.43 -6.79 17.74
C CYS A 70 -0.56 -6.41 18.83
N ALA A 71 -0.58 -5.15 19.26
CA ALA A 71 -1.52 -4.68 20.29
C ALA A 71 -3.00 -4.89 19.88
N ILE A 72 -3.33 -4.64 18.61
CA ILE A 72 -4.69 -4.88 18.09
C ILE A 72 -5.00 -6.38 18.09
N PHE A 73 -4.07 -7.23 17.65
CA PHE A 73 -4.30 -8.67 17.64
C PHE A 73 -4.46 -9.24 19.05
N GLU A 74 -3.60 -8.84 19.99
CA GLU A 74 -3.67 -9.28 21.38
C GLU A 74 -4.97 -8.86 22.07
N ALA A 75 -5.52 -7.69 21.73
CA ALA A 75 -6.73 -7.17 22.37
C ALA A 75 -8.04 -7.64 21.73
N TYR A 76 -8.06 -7.90 20.42
CA TYR A 76 -9.31 -8.07 19.66
C TYR A 76 -9.40 -9.36 18.85
N VAL A 77 -8.38 -10.22 18.90
CA VAL A 77 -8.42 -11.56 18.31
C VAL A 77 -8.58 -12.58 19.43
N SER A 78 -9.45 -13.56 19.23
CA SER A 78 -9.63 -14.65 20.20
C SER A 78 -8.33 -15.45 20.38
N GLU A 79 -8.14 -16.07 21.54
CA GLU A 79 -6.93 -16.86 21.84
C GLU A 79 -6.69 -18.00 20.83
N ASP A 80 -7.76 -18.54 20.24
CA ASP A 80 -7.69 -19.59 19.21
C ASP A 80 -7.40 -19.05 17.79
N GLY A 81 -7.33 -17.73 17.62
CA GLY A 81 -7.09 -17.04 16.35
C GLY A 81 -8.23 -17.12 15.34
N ARG A 82 -9.41 -17.61 15.72
CA ARG A 82 -10.53 -17.87 14.78
C ARG A 82 -11.54 -16.74 14.69
N HIS A 83 -11.58 -15.87 15.69
CA HIS A 83 -12.52 -14.76 15.77
C HIS A 83 -11.80 -13.44 15.93
N VAL A 84 -12.25 -12.43 15.19
CA VAL A 84 -11.74 -11.06 15.26
C VAL A 84 -12.93 -10.14 15.52
N ASP A 85 -12.88 -9.36 16.60
CA ASP A 85 -13.92 -8.39 16.93
C ASP A 85 -13.73 -7.09 16.13
N TYR A 86 -14.11 -7.13 14.86
CA TYR A 86 -14.02 -5.99 13.95
C TYR A 86 -14.78 -4.75 14.44
N ARG A 87 -15.87 -4.94 15.21
CA ARG A 87 -16.68 -3.82 15.73
C ARG A 87 -15.91 -3.04 16.78
N SER A 88 -15.26 -3.75 17.70
CA SER A 88 -14.43 -3.11 18.72
C SER A 88 -13.16 -2.49 18.12
N ILE A 89 -12.55 -3.12 17.12
CA ILE A 89 -11.38 -2.57 16.39
C ILE A 89 -11.70 -1.21 15.75
N GLN A 90 -12.89 -1.04 15.16
CA GLN A 90 -13.26 0.22 14.50
C GLN A 90 -13.15 1.44 15.43
N GLY A 91 -13.48 1.27 16.70
CA GLY A 91 -13.52 2.34 17.69
C GLY A 91 -12.20 2.58 18.42
N CYS A 92 -11.26 1.64 18.39
CA CYS A 92 -10.10 1.67 19.27
C CYS A 92 -9.02 2.66 18.81
N GLU A 93 -8.27 3.19 19.77
CA GLU A 93 -7.25 4.21 19.51
C GLU A 93 -6.02 3.63 18.82
N GLU A 94 -5.69 2.37 19.08
CA GLU A 94 -4.61 1.65 18.43
C GLU A 94 -4.86 1.57 16.92
N PHE A 95 -6.09 1.25 16.51
CA PHE A 95 -6.46 1.18 15.11
C PHE A 95 -6.45 2.56 14.46
N LYS A 96 -7.01 3.59 15.10
CA LYS A 96 -6.92 4.98 14.60
C LYS A 96 -5.47 5.45 14.47
N ARG A 97 -4.59 5.06 15.40
CA ARG A 97 -3.16 5.37 15.33
C ARG A 97 -2.46 4.57 14.24
N TYR A 98 -2.88 3.34 13.98
CA TYR A 98 -2.41 2.53 12.86
C TYR A 98 -2.74 3.22 11.54
N ILE A 99 -4.00 3.60 11.31
CA ILE A 99 -4.43 4.30 10.09
C ILE A 99 -3.65 5.61 9.88
N ARG A 100 -3.48 6.44 10.92
CA ARG A 100 -2.65 7.65 10.81
C ARG A 100 -1.20 7.34 10.44
N THR A 101 -0.65 6.24 10.94
CA THR A 101 0.73 5.83 10.63
C THR A 101 0.85 5.30 9.20
N THR A 102 -0.20 4.72 8.61
CA THR A 102 -0.15 4.27 7.20
C THR A 102 -0.11 5.43 6.21
N GLU A 103 -0.52 6.64 6.60
CA GLU A 103 -0.36 7.85 5.78
C GLU A 103 1.13 8.18 5.57
N GLU A 104 2.01 7.82 6.52
CA GLU A 104 3.46 8.03 6.37
C GLU A 104 4.07 7.15 5.26
N LEU A 105 3.37 6.11 4.78
CA LEU A 105 3.85 5.20 3.73
C LEU A 105 3.84 5.83 2.33
N GLN A 106 3.15 6.95 2.13
CA GLN A 106 2.88 7.53 0.81
C GLN A 106 4.13 7.77 -0.03
N ARG A 107 5.24 8.20 0.60
CA ARG A 107 6.48 8.62 -0.08
C ARG A 107 7.73 7.96 0.50
N VAL A 108 7.58 6.80 1.13
CA VAL A 108 8.71 6.05 1.71
C VAL A 108 9.56 5.41 0.62
N GLU A 109 10.86 5.38 0.87
CA GLU A 109 11.79 4.58 0.07
C GLU A 109 11.77 3.14 0.57
N THR A 110 11.52 2.19 -0.33
CA THR A 110 11.44 0.76 0.04
C THR A 110 12.70 -0.01 -0.31
N SER A 111 13.60 0.56 -1.12
CA SER A 111 14.84 -0.10 -1.52
C SER A 111 15.75 -0.49 -0.34
N ASP A 112 15.73 0.28 0.75
CA ASP A 112 16.55 0.08 1.94
C ASP A 112 16.26 -1.20 2.74
N LEU A 113 15.08 -1.80 2.55
CA LEU A 113 14.71 -3.02 3.26
C LEU A 113 15.31 -4.27 2.59
N SER A 114 15.83 -5.19 3.40
CA SER A 114 16.16 -6.54 2.97
C SER A 114 14.93 -7.28 2.46
N ARG A 115 15.14 -8.39 1.73
CA ARG A 115 14.05 -9.20 1.19
C ARG A 115 13.13 -9.72 2.29
N GLU A 116 13.70 -10.19 3.38
CA GLU A 116 12.99 -10.74 4.52
C GLU A 116 12.19 -9.65 5.25
N GLU A 117 12.76 -8.46 5.42
CA GLU A 117 12.07 -7.31 6.01
C GLU A 117 10.91 -6.82 5.14
N LYS A 118 11.10 -6.76 3.81
CA LYS A 118 10.01 -6.45 2.86
C LYS A 118 8.87 -7.43 2.99
N LEU A 119 9.17 -8.74 2.98
CA LEU A 119 8.15 -9.78 3.14
C LEU A 119 7.41 -9.64 4.47
N ALA A 120 8.13 -9.50 5.58
CA ALA A 120 7.52 -9.33 6.90
C ALA A 120 6.64 -8.07 6.96
N PHE A 121 7.10 -6.96 6.38
CA PHE A 121 6.32 -5.74 6.27
C PHE A 121 5.03 -5.95 5.48
N PHE A 122 5.11 -6.52 4.27
CA PHE A 122 3.94 -6.71 3.41
C PHE A 122 2.95 -7.73 3.96
N ILE A 123 3.40 -8.76 4.69
CA ILE A 123 2.50 -9.70 5.40
C ILE A 123 1.71 -8.96 6.49
N ASN A 124 2.40 -8.21 7.35
CA ASN A 124 1.76 -7.45 8.42
C ASN A 124 0.80 -6.39 7.85
N LEU A 125 1.21 -5.70 6.79
CA LEU A 125 0.40 -4.70 6.12
C LEU A 125 -0.83 -5.33 5.46
N TYR A 126 -0.69 -6.47 4.77
CA TYR A 126 -1.80 -7.17 4.14
C TYR A 126 -2.88 -7.55 5.15
N ASN A 127 -2.49 -8.14 6.29
CA ASN A 127 -3.44 -8.53 7.33
C ASN A 127 -4.21 -7.32 7.88
N MET A 128 -3.51 -6.22 8.16
CA MET A 128 -4.14 -5.00 8.65
C MET A 128 -4.96 -4.27 7.59
N MET A 129 -4.55 -4.29 6.32
CA MET A 129 -5.35 -3.79 5.21
C MET A 129 -6.65 -4.56 5.07
N ALA A 130 -6.63 -5.89 5.24
CA ALA A 130 -7.83 -6.71 5.20
C ALA A 130 -8.78 -6.35 6.35
N ILE A 131 -8.27 -6.15 7.57
CA ILE A 131 -9.07 -5.67 8.70
C ILE A 131 -9.65 -4.29 8.41
N HIS A 132 -8.85 -3.35 7.91
CA HIS A 132 -9.33 -2.02 7.58
C HIS A 132 -10.42 -2.07 6.51
N ALA A 133 -10.22 -2.87 5.47
CA ALA A 133 -11.23 -3.07 4.44
C ALA A 133 -12.52 -3.68 4.99
N LEU A 134 -12.45 -4.67 5.89
CA LEU A 134 -13.64 -5.26 6.52
C LEU A 134 -14.37 -4.27 7.43
N VAL A 135 -13.62 -3.48 8.21
CA VAL A 135 -14.17 -2.46 9.11
C VAL A 135 -14.86 -1.33 8.33
N THR A 136 -14.27 -0.91 7.20
CA THR A 136 -14.77 0.23 6.43
C THR A 136 -15.82 -0.16 5.40
N CYS A 137 -15.64 -1.29 4.71
CA CYS A 137 -16.49 -1.72 3.59
C CYS A 137 -17.46 -2.85 3.96
N GLY A 138 -17.29 -3.48 5.13
CA GLY A 138 -18.04 -4.66 5.52
C GLY A 138 -17.56 -5.94 4.84
N HIS A 139 -18.30 -7.03 5.09
CA HIS A 139 -18.01 -8.33 4.50
C HIS A 139 -18.54 -8.39 3.06
N PRO A 140 -17.74 -8.83 2.07
CA PRO A 140 -18.22 -8.98 0.71
C PRO A 140 -19.30 -10.06 0.65
N ALA A 141 -20.49 -9.72 0.14
CA ALA A 141 -21.65 -10.59 0.12
C ALA A 141 -21.58 -11.66 -0.99
N GLY A 142 -20.85 -11.39 -2.07
CA GLY A 142 -20.74 -12.30 -3.20
C GLY A 142 -19.39 -12.28 -3.94
N PRO A 143 -19.20 -13.14 -4.96
CA PRO A 143 -17.94 -13.24 -5.70
C PRO A 143 -17.49 -11.94 -6.37
N LEU A 144 -18.43 -11.14 -6.88
CA LEU A 144 -18.14 -9.84 -7.49
C LEU A 144 -17.68 -8.82 -6.45
N ASP A 145 -18.37 -8.75 -5.31
CA ASP A 145 -17.99 -7.87 -4.20
C ASP A 145 -16.64 -8.28 -3.63
N ARG A 146 -16.36 -9.58 -3.57
CA ARG A 146 -15.06 -10.10 -3.17
C ARG A 146 -13.97 -9.62 -4.15
N LYS A 147 -14.19 -9.73 -5.46
CA LYS A 147 -13.23 -9.25 -6.46
C LYS A 147 -12.95 -7.74 -6.30
N LYS A 148 -14.00 -6.93 -6.09
CA LYS A 148 -13.86 -5.49 -5.82
C LYS A 148 -13.13 -5.25 -4.50
N PHE A 149 -13.48 -5.94 -3.43
CA PHE A 149 -12.82 -5.85 -2.12
C PHE A 149 -11.31 -6.05 -2.21
N PHE A 150 -10.86 -7.10 -2.92
CA PHE A 150 -9.43 -7.39 -3.08
C PHE A 150 -8.73 -6.49 -4.13
N GLY A 151 -9.48 -5.88 -5.05
CA GLY A 151 -8.96 -5.11 -6.18
C GLY A 151 -8.94 -3.59 -5.97
N ASP A 152 -10.01 -3.06 -5.36
CA ASP A 152 -10.29 -1.63 -5.24
C ASP A 152 -9.85 -1.05 -3.89
N PHE A 153 -9.75 -1.86 -2.83
CA PHE A 153 -9.19 -1.37 -1.57
C PHE A 153 -7.66 -1.29 -1.66
N LYS A 154 -7.11 -0.07 -1.69
CA LYS A 154 -5.67 0.17 -1.91
C LYS A 154 -5.04 1.02 -0.82
N TYR A 155 -3.73 0.90 -0.69
CA TYR A 155 -2.85 1.87 -0.04
C TYR A 155 -1.77 2.35 -1.00
N VAL A 156 -1.36 3.60 -0.86
CA VAL A 156 -0.16 4.13 -1.51
C VAL A 156 1.07 3.85 -0.65
N ILE A 157 2.08 3.24 -1.25
CA ILE A 157 3.35 2.92 -0.62
C ILE A 157 4.45 3.34 -1.59
N GLY A 158 5.29 4.31 -1.21
CA GLY A 158 6.37 4.81 -2.08
C GLY A 158 5.88 5.28 -3.45
N GLY A 159 4.80 6.06 -3.47
CA GLY A 159 4.19 6.61 -4.69
C GLY A 159 3.36 5.63 -5.52
N CYS A 160 3.32 4.35 -5.17
CA CYS A 160 2.59 3.32 -5.91
C CYS A 160 1.35 2.84 -5.16
N ALA A 161 0.23 2.65 -5.86
CA ALA A 161 -0.98 2.08 -5.28
C ALA A 161 -0.90 0.54 -5.25
N TYR A 162 -1.14 -0.05 -4.08
CA TYR A 162 -1.15 -1.48 -3.82
C TYR A 162 -2.52 -1.91 -3.31
N SER A 163 -3.19 -2.80 -4.03
CA SER A 163 -4.38 -3.49 -3.53
C SER A 163 -4.01 -4.74 -2.74
N LEU A 164 -4.96 -5.32 -2.00
CA LEU A 164 -4.78 -6.62 -1.35
C LEU A 164 -4.32 -7.68 -2.37
N SER A 165 -4.99 -7.77 -3.52
CA SER A 165 -4.61 -8.70 -4.59
C SER A 165 -3.21 -8.42 -5.15
N ALA A 166 -2.78 -7.16 -5.21
CA ALA A 166 -1.45 -6.79 -5.70
C ALA A 166 -0.37 -7.21 -4.70
N ILE A 167 -0.59 -7.04 -3.39
CA ILE A 167 0.34 -7.50 -2.36
C ILE A 167 0.42 -9.02 -2.36
N GLU A 168 -0.72 -9.71 -2.31
CA GLU A 168 -0.77 -11.17 -2.26
C GLU A 168 -0.07 -11.80 -3.48
N ASN A 169 -0.51 -11.44 -4.69
CA ASN A 169 -0.06 -12.13 -5.90
C ASN A 169 1.23 -11.54 -6.46
N GLY A 170 1.42 -10.22 -6.30
CA GLY A 170 2.58 -9.50 -6.80
C GLY A 170 3.82 -9.62 -5.92
N ILE A 171 3.65 -9.63 -4.60
CA ILE A 171 4.76 -9.62 -3.64
C ILE A 171 4.87 -10.97 -2.93
N LEU A 172 3.83 -11.37 -2.19
CA LEU A 172 3.91 -12.54 -1.31
C LEU A 172 4.06 -13.86 -2.10
N ARG A 173 3.46 -13.92 -3.29
CA ARG A 173 3.59 -15.06 -4.22
C ARG A 173 4.66 -14.86 -5.29
N GLY A 174 5.53 -13.84 -5.19
CA GLY A 174 6.60 -13.61 -6.16
C GLY A 174 6.11 -13.30 -7.58
N ASN A 175 5.11 -12.42 -7.70
CA ASN A 175 4.52 -12.00 -8.98
C ASN A 175 3.95 -13.17 -9.83
N GLN A 176 3.38 -14.16 -9.15
CA GLN A 176 2.68 -15.27 -9.78
C GLN A 176 1.33 -14.83 -10.37
N ARG A 177 0.92 -15.48 -11.46
CA ARG A 177 -0.40 -15.24 -12.06
C ARG A 177 -1.50 -15.74 -11.12
N PRO A 178 -2.49 -14.89 -10.78
CA PRO A 178 -3.66 -15.35 -10.05
C PRO A 178 -4.44 -16.38 -10.85
N PRO A 179 -5.18 -17.30 -10.19
CA PRO A 179 -6.10 -18.19 -10.88
C PRO A 179 -7.08 -17.37 -11.73
N TYR A 180 -7.37 -17.84 -12.95
CA TYR A 180 -8.29 -17.19 -13.90
C TYR A 180 -7.85 -15.83 -14.46
N ASN A 181 -6.63 -15.36 -14.15
CA ASN A 181 -6.06 -14.15 -14.74
C ASN A 181 -5.04 -14.47 -15.84
N LEU A 182 -5.12 -13.73 -16.94
CA LEU A 182 -4.25 -13.93 -18.13
C LEU A 182 -2.86 -13.32 -17.98
N VAL A 183 -2.70 -12.33 -17.10
CA VAL A 183 -1.47 -11.53 -16.94
C VAL A 183 -0.93 -11.59 -15.52
N LYS A 184 0.39 -11.37 -15.38
CA LYS A 184 1.03 -11.21 -14.07
C LYS A 184 0.55 -9.90 -13.43
N PRO A 185 0.45 -9.83 -12.08
CA PRO A 185 0.07 -8.60 -11.38
C PRO A 185 0.96 -7.40 -11.70
N PHE A 186 2.28 -7.62 -11.82
CA PHE A 186 3.25 -6.58 -12.15
C PHE A 186 3.94 -6.90 -13.48
N GLY A 187 3.89 -5.96 -14.41
CA GLY A 187 4.61 -6.03 -15.69
C GLY A 187 6.12 -5.76 -15.54
N GLN A 188 6.90 -5.97 -16.61
CA GLN A 188 8.36 -5.78 -16.58
C GLN A 188 8.78 -4.33 -16.26
N LYS A 189 7.97 -3.33 -16.64
CA LYS A 189 8.22 -1.91 -16.37
C LYS A 189 7.55 -1.39 -15.09
N ASP A 190 6.80 -2.25 -14.38
CA ASP A 190 6.07 -1.82 -13.18
C ASP A 190 7.06 -1.56 -12.03
N GLN A 191 7.05 -0.36 -11.46
CA GLN A 191 7.95 0.01 -10.35
C GLN A 191 7.78 -0.92 -9.14
N ARG A 192 6.57 -1.45 -8.94
CA ARG A 192 6.24 -2.40 -7.86
C ARG A 192 6.89 -3.77 -8.04
N SER A 193 7.29 -4.12 -9.27
CA SER A 193 8.00 -5.37 -9.56
C SER A 193 9.42 -5.41 -8.95
N LYS A 194 10.06 -4.24 -8.78
CA LYS A 194 11.38 -4.11 -8.15
C LYS A 194 11.32 -4.29 -6.62
N GLY A 195 10.13 -4.20 -6.03
CA GLY A 195 9.89 -4.37 -4.59
C GLY A 195 9.48 -5.78 -4.17
N GLY A 196 9.17 -6.66 -5.12
CA GLY A 196 8.78 -8.06 -4.83
C GLY A 196 10.01 -9.00 -4.73
N PRO A 197 10.00 -10.00 -3.84
CA PRO A 197 11.02 -11.05 -3.86
C PRO A 197 10.94 -11.82 -5.19
N VAL A 198 12.04 -11.86 -5.93
CA VAL A 198 12.19 -12.77 -7.07
C VAL A 198 12.38 -14.17 -6.48
N ILE A 199 11.38 -15.04 -6.69
CA ILE A 199 11.51 -16.46 -6.33
C ILE A 199 12.24 -17.15 -7.50
N PRO A 200 13.31 -17.93 -7.24
CA PRO A 200 14.00 -18.69 -8.27
C PRO A 200 13.12 -19.74 -8.95
#